data_AF-A0A3N5WNL8-F1
#
_entry.id   AF-A0A3N5WNL8-F1
#
_cell.length_a   1.000
_cell.length_b   1.000
_cell.length_c   1.000
_cell.angle_alpha   90.00
_cell.angle_beta   90.00
_cell.angle_gamma   90.00
#
_symmetry.space_group_name_H-M   'P 1'
#
loop_
_entity.id
_entity.type
_entity.pdbx_description
1 polymer ?
#
loop_
_entity_poly.entity_id
_entity_poly.type
_entity_poly.pdbx_seq_one_letter_code
_entity_poly.pdbx_strand_id
1 'polypeptide(L)'
;MSGTGREPEGDLRPTIDSPLIFHLFGLDQDPASLVLTEEDYMDFLLRVREDREIVPLPVRFRLQRRPNLMLGFDVQAWDFKALFHGLMMWNYQRRVGGILQVEATQKQSEAEVRQVTASLAKSRLELFWGDPMSLLRLIARSRQ
;
A
#
# COMPACT_ATOMS: atom_id res chain seq x y z
N MET A 1 -18.15 16.89 16.92
CA MET A 1 -16.86 17.41 17.41
C MET A 1 -15.82 17.21 16.32
N SER A 2 -15.37 18.30 15.72
CA SER A 2 -14.48 18.32 14.56
C SER A 2 -13.03 18.17 15.02
N GLY A 3 -12.50 16.94 14.97
CA GLY A 3 -11.07 16.71 15.13
C GLY A 3 -10.32 17.24 13.90
N THR A 4 -9.70 18.40 14.05
CA THR A 4 -8.72 18.92 13.09
C THR A 4 -7.60 17.89 12.97
N GLY A 5 -7.41 17.34 11.77
CA GLY A 5 -6.42 16.30 11.49
C GLY A 5 -5.00 16.82 11.61
N ARG A 6 -4.50 16.89 12.84
CA ARG A 6 -3.09 17.14 13.17
C ARG A 6 -2.32 15.84 12.88
N GLU A 7 -1.16 15.95 12.21
CA GLU A 7 -0.23 14.82 12.15
C GLU A 7 0.11 14.42 13.60
N PRO A 8 0.15 13.12 13.93
CA PRO A 8 0.44 12.68 15.29
C PRO A 8 1.78 13.28 15.77
N GLU A 9 1.75 13.92 16.93
CA GLU A 9 2.91 14.51 17.59
C GLU A 9 3.44 13.51 18.62
N GLY A 10 4.72 13.13 18.53
CA GLY A 10 5.37 12.13 19.40
C GLY A 10 6.49 11.35 18.68
N ASP A 11 6.95 10.26 19.30
CA ASP A 11 8.09 9.40 18.89
C ASP A 11 7.95 8.73 17.51
N LEU A 12 6.81 8.87 16.84
CA LEU A 12 6.52 8.30 15.52
C LEU A 12 6.68 9.31 14.37
N ARG A 13 7.50 10.36 14.57
CA ARG A 13 7.86 11.32 13.51
C ARG A 13 9.07 10.79 12.72
N PRO A 14 8.88 10.32 11.48
CA PRO A 14 9.99 9.89 10.64
C PRO A 14 10.86 11.08 10.24
N THR A 15 12.17 10.86 10.21
CA THR A 15 13.15 11.75 9.59
C THR A 15 13.79 11.06 8.38
N ILE A 16 14.65 11.77 7.64
CA ILE A 16 15.44 11.15 6.57
C ILE A 16 16.36 10.07 7.15
N ASP A 17 17.02 10.38 8.27
CA ASP A 17 17.99 9.47 8.91
C ASP A 17 17.32 8.35 9.73
N SER A 18 16.06 8.53 10.11
CA SER A 18 15.28 7.57 10.89
C SER A 18 13.87 7.46 10.30
N PRO A 19 13.69 6.71 9.20
CA PRO A 19 12.38 6.50 8.59
C PRO A 19 11.49 5.65 9.51
N LEU A 20 10.18 5.86 9.41
CA LEU A 20 9.20 5.02 10.07
C LEU A 20 8.92 3.80 9.19
N ILE A 21 9.26 2.61 9.68
CA ILE A 21 9.00 1.34 9.01
C ILE A 21 7.87 0.62 9.75
N PHE A 22 6.82 0.26 9.04
CA PHE A 22 5.71 -0.52 9.57
C PHE A 22 5.68 -1.89 8.91
N HIS A 23 5.87 -2.94 9.71
CA HIS A 23 5.89 -4.32 9.25
C HIS A 23 4.49 -4.91 9.36
N LEU A 24 3.76 -4.85 8.26
CA LEU A 24 2.33 -5.21 8.21
C LEU A 24 2.07 -6.69 8.58
N PHE A 25 3.01 -7.58 8.26
CA PHE A 25 2.90 -9.02 8.49
C PHE A 25 3.76 -9.51 9.68
N GLY A 26 4.10 -8.59 10.58
CA GLY A 26 4.91 -8.88 11.76
C GLY A 26 6.41 -8.75 11.55
N LEU A 27 7.14 -8.96 12.64
CA LEU A 27 8.58 -8.80 12.77
C LEU A 27 9.20 -10.09 13.30
N ASP A 28 10.34 -10.50 12.76
CA ASP A 28 11.05 -11.70 13.24
C ASP A 28 11.44 -11.61 14.72
N GLN A 29 11.65 -10.37 15.22
CA GLN A 29 11.97 -10.09 16.62
C GLN A 29 10.78 -10.28 17.56
N ASP A 30 9.56 -10.31 17.02
CA ASP A 30 8.32 -10.58 17.73
C ASP A 30 7.54 -11.70 17.00
N PRO A 31 7.90 -12.98 17.22
CA PRO A 31 7.32 -14.11 16.50
C PRO A 31 5.79 -14.20 16.62
N ALA A 32 5.20 -13.70 17.70
CA ALA A 32 3.76 -13.70 17.91
C ALA A 32 3.01 -12.74 16.97
N SER A 33 3.73 -11.79 16.35
CA SER A 33 3.18 -10.86 15.36
C SER A 33 3.19 -11.40 13.92
N LEU A 34 3.90 -12.51 13.67
CA LEU A 34 4.12 -13.01 12.32
C LEU A 34 2.85 -13.64 11.74
N VAL A 35 2.59 -13.34 10.47
CA VAL A 35 1.51 -13.94 9.67
C VAL A 35 2.15 -14.95 8.71
N LEU A 36 2.24 -16.22 9.12
CA LEU A 36 3.02 -17.24 8.39
C LEU A 36 2.16 -18.31 7.72
N THR A 37 1.10 -18.75 8.40
CA THR A 37 0.23 -19.79 7.87
C THR A 37 -0.88 -19.20 7.02
N GLU A 38 -1.49 -20.03 6.17
CA GLU A 38 -2.67 -19.63 5.39
C GLU A 38 -3.82 -19.18 6.31
N GLU A 39 -4.02 -19.87 7.43
CA GLU A 39 -5.04 -19.53 8.43
C GLU A 39 -4.76 -18.17 9.06
N ASP A 40 -3.53 -17.91 9.51
CA ASP A 40 -3.13 -16.60 10.05
C ASP A 40 -3.37 -15.49 9.03
N TYR A 41 -3.07 -15.77 7.76
CA TYR A 41 -3.20 -14.80 6.68
C TYR A 41 -4.67 -14.48 6.37
N MET A 42 -5.54 -15.49 6.35
CA MET A 42 -6.98 -15.31 6.19
C MET A 42 -7.58 -14.49 7.33
N ASP A 43 -7.24 -14.84 8.57
CA ASP A 43 -7.64 -14.10 9.77
C ASP A 43 -7.15 -12.66 9.72
N PHE A 44 -5.90 -12.45 9.30
CA PHE A 44 -5.32 -11.13 9.15
C PHE A 44 -6.09 -10.26 8.14
N LEU A 45 -6.43 -10.80 6.96
CA LEU A 45 -7.21 -10.06 5.96
C LEU A 45 -8.60 -9.65 6.46
N LEU A 46 -9.28 -10.52 7.22
CA LEU A 46 -10.57 -10.21 7.84
C LEU A 46 -10.42 -9.08 8.85
N ARG A 47 -9.42 -9.17 9.72
CA ARG A 47 -9.13 -8.19 10.76
C ARG A 47 -8.76 -6.82 10.18
N VAL A 48 -7.94 -6.75 9.12
CA VAL A 48 -7.58 -5.47 8.46
C VAL A 48 -8.81 -4.74 7.92
N ARG A 49 -9.87 -5.46 7.52
CA ARG A 49 -11.10 -4.83 7.07
C ARG A 49 -11.93 -4.28 8.22
N GLU A 50 -11.99 -5.00 9.33
CA GLU A 50 -12.90 -4.74 10.46
C GLU A 50 -12.29 -3.79 11.49
N ASP A 51 -11.03 -3.98 11.83
CA ASP A 51 -10.31 -3.23 12.83
C ASP A 51 -9.34 -2.24 12.17
N ARG A 52 -9.73 -0.97 12.22
CA ARG A 52 -8.90 0.11 11.69
C ARG A 52 -7.62 0.30 12.51
N GLU A 53 -7.55 -0.19 13.75
CA GLU A 53 -6.44 0.03 14.68
C GLU A 53 -5.21 -0.83 14.39
N ILE A 54 -5.36 -1.91 13.62
CA ILE A 54 -4.25 -2.78 13.17
C ILE A 54 -3.14 -1.99 12.47
N VAL A 55 -3.52 -1.00 11.67
CA VAL A 55 -2.56 -0.06 11.09
C VAL A 55 -2.53 1.18 11.97
N PRO A 56 -1.40 1.52 12.62
CA PRO A 56 -1.33 2.67 13.50
C PRO A 56 -1.74 3.97 12.80
N LEU A 57 -2.42 4.86 13.54
CA LEU A 57 -2.93 6.13 13.00
C LEU A 57 -1.90 6.96 12.19
N PRO A 58 -0.62 7.09 12.60
CA PRO A 58 0.40 7.79 11.78
C PRO A 58 0.60 7.18 10.40
N VAL A 59 0.56 5.85 10.29
CA VAL A 59 0.71 5.12 9.04
C VAL A 59 -0.53 5.32 8.17
N ARG A 60 -1.73 5.17 8.75
CA ARG A 60 -3.00 5.42 8.05
C ARG A 60 -3.07 6.83 7.45
N PHE A 61 -2.66 7.83 8.23
CA PHE A 61 -2.68 9.23 7.78
C PHE A 61 -1.76 9.45 6.59
N ARG A 62 -0.54 8.88 6.61
CA ARG A 62 0.42 8.98 5.50
C ARG A 62 -0.07 8.24 4.25
N LEU A 63 -0.59 7.02 4.39
CA LEU A 63 -1.19 6.26 3.28
C LEU A 63 -2.34 7.01 2.59
N GLN A 64 -3.08 7.85 3.34
CA GLN A 64 -4.19 8.61 2.78
C GLN A 64 -3.77 9.98 2.23
N ARG A 65 -2.84 10.68 2.89
CA ARG A 65 -2.59 12.11 2.60
C ARG A 65 -1.30 12.41 1.87
N ARG A 66 -0.45 11.42 1.62
CA ARG A 66 0.78 11.60 0.86
C ARG A 66 0.76 10.67 -0.37
N PRO A 67 1.39 11.09 -1.48
CA PRO A 67 1.65 10.18 -2.57
C PRO A 67 2.42 8.97 -2.07
N ASN A 68 1.98 7.79 -2.46
CA ASN A 68 2.59 6.52 -2.08
C ASN A 68 3.09 5.81 -3.32
N LEU A 69 4.20 5.12 -3.14
CA LEU A 69 4.82 4.25 -4.13
C LEU A 69 4.62 2.82 -3.63
N MET A 70 3.97 1.99 -4.43
CA MET A 70 3.69 0.59 -4.12
C MET A 70 4.47 -0.30 -5.09
N LEU A 71 5.28 -1.21 -4.56
CA LEU A 71 6.23 -2.03 -5.31
C LEU A 71 6.12 -3.50 -4.88
N GLY A 72 6.39 -4.42 -5.79
CA GLY A 72 6.57 -5.84 -5.46
C GLY A 72 5.27 -6.60 -5.13
N PHE A 73 4.13 -6.10 -5.59
CA PHE A 73 2.84 -6.77 -5.44
C PHE A 73 2.40 -7.45 -6.73
N ASP A 74 1.87 -8.66 -6.63
CA ASP A 74 1.08 -9.23 -7.71
C ASP A 74 -0.34 -8.64 -7.65
N VAL A 75 -0.60 -7.66 -8.51
CA VAL A 75 -1.90 -6.98 -8.58
C VAL A 75 -3.06 -7.88 -9.01
N GLN A 76 -2.75 -9.05 -9.58
CA GLN A 76 -3.76 -10.03 -10.00
C GLN A 76 -4.12 -11.00 -8.86
N ALA A 77 -3.23 -11.18 -7.90
CA ALA A 77 -3.44 -12.04 -6.76
C ALA A 77 -4.65 -11.59 -5.92
N TRP A 78 -5.47 -12.55 -5.50
CA TRP A 78 -6.75 -12.28 -4.85
C TRP A 78 -6.56 -11.67 -3.46
N ASP A 79 -5.50 -12.08 -2.77
CA ASP A 79 -5.10 -11.67 -1.45
C ASP A 79 -4.62 -10.21 -1.43
N PHE A 80 -3.82 -9.82 -2.43
CA PHE A 80 -3.47 -8.42 -2.64
C PHE A 80 -4.73 -7.57 -2.82
N LYS A 81 -5.69 -8.01 -3.65
CA LYS A 81 -6.94 -7.26 -3.87
C LYS A 81 -7.74 -7.13 -2.58
N ALA A 82 -7.82 -8.18 -1.77
CA ALA A 82 -8.49 -8.17 -0.47
C ALA A 82 -7.81 -7.20 0.51
N LEU A 83 -6.48 -7.29 0.64
CA LEU A 83 -5.69 -6.43 1.51
C LEU A 83 -5.77 -4.96 1.06
N PHE A 84 -5.56 -4.72 -0.23
CA PHE A 84 -5.65 -3.40 -0.84
C PHE A 84 -7.02 -2.78 -0.62
N HIS A 85 -8.08 -3.56 -0.81
CA HIS A 85 -9.44 -3.14 -0.51
C HIS A 85 -9.59 -2.76 0.97
N GLY A 86 -9.14 -3.62 1.89
CA GLY A 86 -9.18 -3.36 3.33
C GLY A 86 -8.46 -2.07 3.73
N LEU A 87 -7.20 -1.91 3.31
CA LEU A 87 -6.36 -0.76 3.65
C LEU A 87 -6.78 0.54 2.98
N MET A 88 -7.14 0.49 1.69
CA MET A 88 -7.31 1.69 0.87
C MET A 88 -8.76 2.18 0.80
N MET A 89 -9.76 1.32 1.02
CA MET A 89 -11.17 1.73 0.97
C MET A 89 -11.64 2.47 2.23
N TRP A 90 -10.83 2.56 3.29
CA TRP A 90 -11.21 3.26 4.51
C TRP A 90 -11.66 4.71 4.30
N ASN A 91 -11.13 5.43 3.28
CA ASN A 91 -11.54 6.79 2.90
C ASN A 91 -11.11 7.17 1.46
N TYR A 92 -11.62 6.49 0.44
CA TYR A 92 -11.24 6.72 -0.97
C TYR A 92 -11.30 8.21 -1.42
N GLN A 93 -12.30 8.95 -0.93
CA GLN A 93 -12.54 10.37 -1.26
C GLN A 93 -11.37 11.30 -0.88
N ARG A 94 -10.63 10.98 0.18
CA ARG A 94 -9.59 11.86 0.76
C ARG A 94 -8.17 11.46 0.35
N ARG A 95 -8.03 10.46 -0.52
CA ARG A 95 -6.72 9.89 -0.85
C ARG A 95 -5.97 10.77 -1.86
N VAL A 96 -4.72 11.09 -1.55
CA VAL A 96 -3.77 11.63 -2.53
C VAL A 96 -3.30 10.46 -3.40
N GLY A 97 -3.32 10.65 -4.73
CA GLY A 97 -2.94 9.61 -5.68
C GLY A 97 -1.50 9.12 -5.49
N GLY A 98 -1.16 8.00 -6.11
CA GLY A 98 0.15 7.36 -5.98
C GLY A 98 0.51 6.55 -7.21
N ILE A 99 1.64 5.85 -7.17
CA ILE A 99 2.08 4.98 -8.25
C ILE A 99 2.10 3.54 -7.74
N LEU A 100 1.52 2.62 -8.49
CA LEU A 100 1.61 1.19 -8.28
C LEU A 100 2.40 0.56 -9.43
N GLN A 101 3.51 -0.08 -9.08
CA GLN A 101 4.26 -0.89 -10.02
C GLN A 101 3.51 -2.20 -10.29
N VAL A 102 3.43 -2.56 -11.57
CA VAL A 102 2.87 -3.80 -12.07
C VAL A 102 3.94 -4.49 -12.91
N GLU A 103 4.23 -5.75 -12.61
CA GLU A 103 5.22 -6.52 -13.35
C GLU A 103 4.79 -6.62 -14.82
N ALA A 104 5.64 -6.12 -15.71
CA ALA A 104 5.41 -6.21 -17.15
C ALA A 104 5.97 -7.53 -17.66
N THR A 105 5.13 -8.36 -18.26
CA THR A 105 5.57 -9.59 -18.92
C THR A 105 5.49 -9.41 -20.44
N GLN A 106 6.38 -10.08 -21.20
CA GLN A 106 6.41 -9.98 -22.66
C GLN A 106 5.11 -10.47 -23.34
N LYS A 107 4.22 -11.15 -22.61
CA LYS A 107 2.99 -11.77 -23.14
C LYS A 107 1.69 -11.16 -22.62
N GLN A 108 1.73 -10.01 -21.93
CA GLN A 108 0.50 -9.39 -21.47
C GLN A 108 -0.41 -9.04 -22.64
N SER A 109 -1.60 -9.62 -22.64
CA SER A 109 -2.61 -9.30 -23.64
C SER A 109 -3.20 -7.92 -23.37
N GLU A 110 -3.68 -7.24 -24.40
CA GLU A 110 -4.40 -5.97 -24.20
C GLU A 110 -5.63 -6.13 -23.28
N ALA A 111 -6.25 -7.31 -23.27
CA ALA A 111 -7.38 -7.61 -22.40
C ALA A 111 -6.97 -7.60 -20.93
N GLU A 112 -5.82 -8.20 -20.59
CA GLU A 112 -5.27 -8.21 -19.23
C GLU A 112 -4.91 -6.80 -18.77
N VAL A 113 -4.22 -6.02 -19.61
CA VAL A 113 -3.87 -4.63 -19.31
C VAL A 113 -5.13 -3.81 -19.04
N ARG A 114 -6.16 -3.97 -19.88
CA ARG A 114 -7.47 -3.31 -19.71
C ARG A 114 -8.15 -3.74 -18.41
N GLN A 115 -8.14 -5.04 -18.08
CA GLN A 115 -8.78 -5.57 -16.88
C GLN A 115 -8.12 -5.05 -15.60
N VAL A 116 -6.79 -5.09 -15.51
CA VAL A 116 -6.04 -4.57 -14.35
C VAL A 116 -6.29 -3.07 -14.19
N THR A 117 -6.19 -2.31 -15.29
CA THR A 117 -6.45 -0.86 -15.28
C THR A 117 -7.87 -0.54 -14.82
N ALA A 118 -8.87 -1.27 -15.32
CA ALA A 118 -10.26 -1.09 -14.92
C ALA A 118 -10.49 -1.41 -13.42
N SER A 119 -9.85 -2.47 -12.90
CA SER A 119 -9.98 -2.88 -11.50
C SER A 119 -9.47 -1.82 -10.51
N LEU A 120 -8.49 -1.02 -10.93
CA LEU A 120 -7.84 0.01 -10.11
C LEU A 120 -8.24 1.43 -10.49
N ALA A 121 -9.15 1.63 -11.45
CA ALA A 121 -9.60 2.96 -11.88
C ALA A 121 -10.16 3.80 -10.73
N LYS A 122 -10.72 3.14 -9.70
CA LYS A 122 -11.23 3.78 -8.47
C LYS A 122 -10.19 3.83 -7.34
N SER A 123 -8.89 3.86 -7.61
CA SER A 123 -7.86 3.88 -6.56
C SER A 123 -7.03 5.17 -6.49
N ARG A 124 -7.21 6.08 -7.46
CA ARG A 124 -6.32 7.24 -7.71
C ARG A 124 -4.86 6.85 -7.90
N LEU A 125 -4.58 5.59 -8.21
CA LEU A 125 -3.24 5.12 -8.55
C LEU A 125 -3.00 5.24 -10.04
N GLU A 126 -1.81 5.71 -10.37
CA GLU A 126 -1.21 5.55 -11.68
C GLU A 126 -0.49 4.20 -11.74
N LEU A 127 -0.67 3.48 -12.84
CA LEU A 127 -0.02 2.18 -13.03
C LEU A 127 1.29 2.38 -13.78
N PHE A 128 2.37 1.89 -13.22
CA PHE A 128 3.66 1.78 -13.89
C PHE A 128 3.90 0.32 -14.28
N TRP A 129 3.98 0.04 -15.58
CA TRP A 129 4.27 -1.29 -16.10
C TRP A 129 5.78 -1.46 -16.29
N GLY A 130 6.40 -2.32 -15.50
CA GLY A 130 7.84 -2.57 -15.53
C GLY A 130 8.35 -3.08 -14.20
N ASP A 131 9.67 -3.27 -14.09
CA ASP A 131 10.30 -3.71 -12.84
C ASP A 131 10.43 -2.56 -11.82
N PRO A 132 10.56 -2.87 -10.51
CA PRO A 132 10.71 -1.86 -9.46
C PRO A 132 11.90 -0.90 -9.67
N MET A 133 13.03 -1.39 -10.19
CA MET A 133 14.23 -0.58 -10.36
C MET A 133 14.08 0.42 -11.49
N SER A 134 13.38 0.07 -12.56
CA SER A 134 13.04 1.00 -13.65
C SER A 134 12.18 2.16 -13.16
N LEU A 135 11.21 1.90 -12.27
CA LEU A 135 10.41 2.96 -11.65
C LEU A 135 11.26 3.88 -10.76
N LEU A 136 12.12 3.31 -9.91
CA LEU A 136 12.99 4.11 -9.05
C LEU A 136 13.95 5.00 -9.86
N ARG A 137 14.50 4.50 -10.98
CA ARG A 137 15.33 5.29 -11.90
C ARG A 137 14.54 6.42 -12.56
N LEU A 138 13.30 6.17 -12.96
CA LEU A 138 12.42 7.18 -13.54
C LEU A 138 12.19 8.33 -12.56
N ILE A 139 11.84 8.00 -11.31
CA ILE A 139 11.60 8.99 -10.25
C ILE A 139 12.87 9.76 -9.89
N ALA A 140 14.03 9.10 -9.88
CA ALA A 140 15.31 9.76 -9.61
C ALA A 140 15.66 10.81 -10.68
N ARG A 141 15.33 10.54 -11.95
CA ARG A 141 15.56 11.47 -13.07
C ARG A 141 14.59 12.64 -13.10
N SER A 142 13.34 12.44 -12.66
CA SER A 142 12.32 13.50 -12.66
C SER A 142 12.49 14.53 -11.54
N ARG A 143 13.50 14.38 -10.67
CA ARG A 143 13.82 15.29 -9.56
C ARG A 143 14.98 16.25 -9.86
N GLN A 144 15.61 16.13 -11.03
CA GLN A 144 16.61 17.07 -11.56
C GLN A 144 15.93 18.06 -12.50
#